data_AF-A0A6B2GFX7-F1
#
_entry.id   AF-A0A6B2GFX7-F1
#
_cell.length_a   1.000
_cell.length_b   1.000
_cell.length_c   1.000
_cell.angle_alpha   90.00
_cell.angle_beta   90.00
_cell.angle_gamma   90.00
#
_symmetry.space_group_name_H-M   'P 1'
#
loop_
_entity.id
_entity.type
_entity.pdbx_description
1 polymer ?
#
loop_
_entity_poly.entity_id
_entity_poly.type
_entity_poly.pdbx_seq_one_letter_code
_entity_poly.pdbx_strand_id
1 'polypeptide(L)'
;ISQPYYRKKSYPIVSKFGQHWISEDVLTDHDSKINLERQKMAIPPNYIHSMDATHMVMTQSACFKRGVTFAAVHDSFWVHPANVDQLSEILRDEFIRMYE
;
A
#
# COMPACT_ATOMS: atom_id res chain seq x y z
N ILE A 1 8.40 -4.44 3.17
CA ILE A 1 7.24 -4.86 2.34
C ILE A 1 7.65 -6.06 1.51
N SER A 2 6.82 -7.10 1.45
CA SER A 2 7.03 -8.25 0.58
C SER A 2 6.11 -8.13 -0.64
N GLN A 3 6.65 -8.34 -1.84
CA GLN A 3 5.88 -8.29 -3.09
C GLN A 3 5.39 -9.70 -3.45
N PRO A 4 4.07 -9.98 -3.43
CA PRO A 4 3.54 -11.33 -3.63
C PRO A 4 3.25 -11.66 -5.11
N TYR A 5 4.20 -11.38 -6.02
CA TYR A 5 4.05 -11.72 -7.44
C TYR A 5 4.57 -13.12 -7.73
N TYR A 6 3.68 -14.10 -7.58
CA TYR A 6 3.93 -15.49 -7.87
C TYR A 6 3.29 -15.92 -9.21
N ARG A 7 3.75 -17.03 -9.77
CA ARG A 7 3.13 -17.63 -10.96
C ARG A 7 1.77 -18.20 -10.56
N LYS A 8 0.70 -17.74 -11.23
CA LYS A 8 -0.64 -18.28 -11.05
C LYS A 8 -0.72 -19.68 -11.66
N LYS A 9 -1.30 -20.62 -10.92
CA LYS A 9 -1.71 -21.93 -11.43
C LYS A 9 -3.22 -21.88 -11.65
N SER A 10 -3.68 -22.44 -12.76
CA SER A 10 -5.11 -22.58 -13.05
C SER A 10 -5.41 -24.05 -13.29
N TYR A 11 -6.46 -24.55 -12.66
CA TYR A 11 -6.88 -25.93 -12.79
C TYR A 11 -8.37 -26.03 -13.07
N PRO A 12 -8.78 -27.05 -13.84
CA PRO A 12 -10.19 -27.28 -14.09
C PRO A 12 -10.82 -27.97 -12.86
N ILE A 13 -11.95 -27.45 -12.41
CA ILE A 13 -12.83 -28.10 -11.45
C ILE A 13 -14.07 -28.55 -12.19
N VAL A 14 -14.33 -29.86 -12.16
CA VAL A 14 -15.54 -30.44 -12.73
C VAL A 14 -16.60 -30.50 -11.64
N SER A 15 -17.75 -29.88 -11.89
CA SER A 15 -18.93 -29.96 -11.03
C SER A 15 -20.13 -30.52 -11.79
N LYS A 16 -21.25 -30.73 -11.10
CA LYS A 16 -22.52 -31.12 -11.73
C LYS A 16 -23.05 -30.07 -12.74
N PHE A 17 -22.55 -28.84 -12.69
CA PHE A 17 -22.90 -27.75 -13.60
C PHE A 17 -21.91 -27.59 -14.76
N GLY A 18 -20.96 -28.52 -14.92
CA GLY A 18 -19.93 -28.47 -15.94
C GLY A 18 -18.55 -28.09 -15.40
N GLN A 19 -17.60 -27.94 -16.33
CA GLN A 19 -16.20 -27.65 -16.04
C GLN A 19 -15.97 -26.14 -15.90
N HIS A 20 -15.38 -25.75 -14.79
CA HIS A 20 -15.02 -24.37 -14.47
C HIS A 20 -13.51 -24.28 -14.23
N TRP A 21 -12.89 -23.19 -14.67
CA TRP A 21 -11.47 -22.95 -14.42
C TRP A 21 -11.31 -22.05 -13.21
N ILE A 22 -10.59 -22.51 -12.19
CA ILE A 22 -10.24 -21.69 -11.04
C ILE A 22 -8.76 -21.40 -11.11
N SER A 23 -8.41 -20.13 -10.91
CA SER A 23 -7.03 -19.72 -10.69
C SER A 23 -6.79 -19.66 -9.19
N GLU A 24 -5.73 -20.31 -8.75
CA GLU A 24 -5.28 -20.20 -7.37
C GLU A 24 -4.70 -18.79 -7.19
N ASP A 25 -5.39 -17.96 -6.40
CA ASP A 25 -4.84 -16.70 -5.96
C ASP A 25 -3.88 -16.97 -4.79
N VAL A 26 -2.65 -16.48 -4.96
CA VAL A 26 -1.44 -16.97 -4.31
C VAL A 26 -1.29 -16.54 -2.85
N LEU A 27 -2.40 -16.19 -2.20
CA LEU A 27 -2.43 -15.89 -0.77
C LEU A 27 -2.27 -17.16 0.10
N THR A 28 -2.31 -18.36 -0.51
CA THR A 28 -2.37 -19.64 0.19
C THR A 28 -1.21 -20.60 -0.10
N ASP A 29 -0.41 -20.38 -1.14
CA ASP A 29 0.70 -21.28 -1.53
C ASP A 29 2.06 -20.58 -1.41
N HIS A 30 2.71 -20.72 -0.24
CA HIS A 30 4.08 -20.25 0.00
C HIS A 30 5.15 -20.95 -0.86
N ASP A 31 4.82 -22.07 -1.53
CA ASP A 31 5.74 -22.85 -2.38
C ASP A 31 5.63 -22.52 -3.88
N SER A 32 4.75 -21.60 -4.25
CA SER A 32 4.59 -21.17 -5.63
C SER A 32 5.83 -20.44 -6.16
N LYS A 33 6.27 -20.78 -7.38
CA LYS A 33 7.43 -20.13 -8.00
C LYS A 33 7.15 -18.65 -8.27
N ILE A 34 8.12 -17.80 -7.97
CA ILE A 34 8.05 -16.35 -8.22
C ILE A 34 7.90 -16.05 -9.72
N ASN A 35 7.11 -15.03 -10.05
CA ASN A 35 7.09 -14.43 -11.38
C ASN A 35 8.10 -13.28 -11.44
N LEU A 36 9.31 -13.58 -11.90
CA LEU A 36 10.44 -12.65 -11.89
C LEU A 36 10.17 -11.35 -12.66
N GLU A 37 9.50 -11.43 -13.81
CA GLU A 37 9.23 -10.25 -14.64
C GLU A 37 8.22 -9.31 -13.95
N ARG A 38 7.15 -9.86 -13.38
CA ARG A 38 6.17 -9.05 -12.61
C ARG A 38 6.79 -8.44 -11.36
N GLN A 39 7.64 -9.17 -10.65
CA GLN A 39 8.40 -8.65 -9.51
C GLN A 39 9.23 -7.43 -9.92
N LYS A 40 10.09 -7.58 -10.93
CA LYS A 40 10.98 -6.51 -11.41
C LYS A 40 10.20 -5.24 -11.78
N MET A 41 9.11 -5.39 -12.54
CA MET A 41 8.28 -4.26 -12.96
C MET A 41 7.55 -3.58 -11.79
N ALA A 42 7.27 -4.32 -10.72
CA ALA A 42 6.52 -3.82 -9.58
C ALA A 42 7.41 -3.20 -8.49
N ILE A 43 8.74 -3.37 -8.53
CA ILE A 43 9.66 -2.75 -7.57
C ILE A 43 9.46 -1.23 -7.51
N PRO A 44 9.58 -0.46 -8.62
CA PRO A 44 9.46 0.99 -8.56
C PRO A 44 8.12 1.49 -7.97
N PRO A 45 6.93 1.06 -8.46
CA PRO A 45 5.67 1.60 -7.95
C PRO A 45 5.41 1.20 -6.50
N ASN A 46 5.70 -0.04 -6.09
CA ASN A 46 5.46 -0.47 -4.72
C ASN A 46 6.41 0.21 -3.73
N TYR A 47 7.64 0.53 -4.16
CA TYR A 47 8.56 1.29 -3.33
C TYR A 47 8.03 2.70 -3.09
N ILE A 48 7.64 3.43 -4.13
CA ILE A 48 7.07 4.78 -3.97
C ILE A 48 5.79 4.76 -3.14
N HIS A 49 4.84 3.86 -3.44
CA HIS A 49 3.62 3.75 -2.63
C HIS A 49 3.90 3.41 -1.16
N SER A 50 4.96 2.65 -0.89
CA SER A 50 5.36 2.40 0.50
C SER A 50 5.92 3.62 1.21
N MET A 51 6.64 4.47 0.48
CA MET A 51 7.17 5.73 0.98
C MET A 51 6.02 6.71 1.23
N ASP A 52 5.06 6.83 0.31
CA ASP A 52 3.86 7.67 0.49
C ASP A 52 3.04 7.23 1.72
N ALA A 53 2.83 5.92 1.88
CA ALA A 53 2.14 5.38 3.05
C ALA A 53 2.93 5.63 4.36
N THR A 54 4.26 5.56 4.31
CA THR A 54 5.11 5.87 5.47
C THR A 54 5.00 7.35 5.85
N HIS A 55 5.08 8.26 4.87
CA HIS A 55 4.91 9.69 5.09
C HIS A 55 3.53 10.04 5.65
N MET A 56 2.47 9.41 5.13
CA MET A 56 1.11 9.56 5.66
C MET A 56 1.03 9.15 7.13
N VAL A 57 1.60 8.00 7.50
CA VAL A 57 1.59 7.51 8.90
C VAL A 57 2.43 8.40 9.83
N MET A 58 3.58 8.89 9.36
CA MET A 58 4.40 9.86 10.09
C MET A 58 3.63 11.16 10.36
N THR A 59 2.98 11.69 9.32
CA THR A 59 2.13 12.89 9.40
C THR A 59 0.98 12.68 10.38
N GLN A 60 0.28 11.55 10.31
CA GLN A 60 -0.80 11.20 11.23
C GLN A 60 -0.30 11.17 12.68
N SER A 61 0.86 10.57 12.93
CA SER A 61 1.47 10.51 14.27
C SER A 61 1.80 11.90 14.81
N ALA A 62 2.34 12.78 13.97
CA ALA A 62 2.65 14.16 14.33
C ALA A 62 1.40 15.01 14.57
N CYS A 63 0.36 14.86 13.74
CA CYS A 63 -0.96 15.48 13.95
C CYS A 63 -1.54 15.07 15.30
N PHE A 64 -1.52 13.76 15.62
CA PHE A 64 -2.02 13.24 16.89
C PHE A 64 -1.29 13.85 18.10
N LYS A 65 0.04 13.95 18.04
CA LYS A 65 0.85 14.59 19.11
C LYS A 65 0.54 16.08 19.31
N ARG A 66 0.10 16.77 18.25
CA ARG A 66 -0.27 18.19 18.27
C ARG A 66 -1.77 18.42 18.52
N GLY A 67 -2.54 17.35 18.78
CA GLY A 67 -3.99 17.44 19.03
C GLY A 67 -4.82 17.76 17.79
N VAL A 68 -4.26 17.55 16.59
CA VAL A 68 -4.94 17.80 15.31
C VAL A 68 -5.64 16.53 14.85
N THR A 69 -6.95 16.60 14.64
CA THR A 69 -7.73 15.49 14.05
C THR A 69 -7.40 15.39 12.57
N PHE A 70 -6.87 14.22 12.16
CA PHE A 70 -6.37 13.96 10.81
C PHE A 70 -7.17 12.85 10.14
N ALA A 71 -7.46 13.02 8.86
CA ALA A 71 -7.98 11.99 7.98
C ALA A 71 -7.20 11.98 6.66
N ALA A 72 -7.10 10.82 6.02
CA ALA A 72 -6.40 10.68 4.75
C ALA A 72 -7.07 9.68 3.82
N VAL A 73 -7.00 9.96 2.52
CA VAL A 73 -7.27 9.02 1.44
C VAL A 73 -6.03 9.04 0.53
N HIS A 74 -5.16 8.03 0.69
CA HIS A 74 -3.88 7.97 -0.01
C HIS A 74 -3.03 9.23 0.19
N ASP A 75 -2.88 10.06 -0.85
CA ASP A 75 -2.08 11.30 -0.90
C ASP A 75 -2.91 12.56 -0.58
N SER A 76 -4.19 12.40 -0.27
CA SER A 76 -5.09 13.49 0.08
C SER A 76 -5.29 13.55 1.59
N PHE A 77 -4.89 14.66 2.20
CA PHE A 77 -4.88 14.86 3.65
C PHE A 77 -5.87 15.93 4.11
N TRP A 78 -6.67 15.61 5.13
CA TRP A 78 -7.74 16.46 5.64
C TRP A 78 -7.62 16.68 7.14
N VAL A 79 -7.96 17.89 7.56
CA VAL A 79 -8.07 18.35 8.95
C VAL A 79 -9.24 19.34 9.05
N HIS A 80 -9.60 19.75 10.27
CA HIS A 80 -10.52 20.89 10.42
C HIS A 80 -9.89 22.18 9.84
N PRO A 81 -10.70 23.11 9.27
CA PRO A 81 -10.20 24.33 8.63
C PRO A 81 -9.26 25.16 9.52
N ALA A 82 -9.51 25.19 10.83
CA ALA A 82 -8.68 25.91 11.81
C ALA A 82 -7.25 25.35 11.96
N ASN A 83 -6.98 24.13 11.47
CA ASN A 83 -5.70 23.44 11.58
C ASN A 83 -4.97 23.29 10.24
N VAL A 84 -5.47 23.91 9.15
CA VAL A 84 -4.86 23.77 7.81
C VAL A 84 -3.42 24.27 7.78
N ASP A 85 -3.14 25.40 8.41
CA ASP A 85 -1.78 25.94 8.49
C ASP A 85 -0.85 25.00 9.27
N GLN A 86 -1.33 24.45 10.39
CA GLN A 86 -0.58 23.46 11.16
C GLN A 86 -0.28 22.22 10.32
N LEU A 87 -1.29 21.65 9.64
CA LEU A 87 -1.09 20.50 8.74
C LEU A 87 -0.02 20.78 7.68
N SER A 88 -0.04 21.97 7.09
CA SER A 88 0.93 22.43 6.09
C SER A 88 2.36 22.35 6.61
N GLU A 89 2.60 22.79 7.85
CA GLU A 89 3.90 22.69 8.52
C GLU A 89 4.28 21.23 8.78
N ILE A 90 3.37 20.44 9.38
CA ILE A 90 3.59 19.02 9.69
C ILE A 90 4.05 18.25 8.46
N LEU A 91 3.37 18.45 7.33
CA LEU A 91 3.66 17.74 6.09
C LEU A 91 5.08 17.98 5.60
N ARG A 92 5.56 19.22 5.65
CA ARG A 92 6.92 19.59 5.22
C ARG A 92 7.96 19.05 6.20
N ASP A 93 7.72 19.19 7.51
CA ASP A 93 8.60 18.69 8.56
C ASP A 93 8.81 17.16 8.41
N GLU A 94 7.72 16.39 8.33
CA GLU A 94 7.80 14.93 8.23
C GLU A 94 8.33 14.47 6.87
N PHE A 95 8.12 15.25 5.80
CA PHE A 95 8.71 14.95 4.49
C PHE A 95 10.23 15.09 4.53
N ILE A 96 10.75 16.21 5.06
CA ILE A 96 12.19 16.44 5.23
C ILE A 96 12.78 15.33 6.09
N ARG A 97 12.17 15.06 7.25
CA ARG A 97 12.62 14.01 8.18
C ARG A 97 12.66 12.61 7.57
N MET A 98 11.81 12.31 6.61
CA MET A 98 11.79 11.00 5.95
C MET A 98 12.94 10.82 4.94
N TYR A 99 13.50 11.92 4.42
CA TYR A 99 14.49 11.91 3.34
C TYR A 99 15.88 12.50 3.71
N GLU A 100 16.05 13.03 4.93
CA GLU A 100 17.36 13.33 5.54
C GLU A 100 18.15 12.05 5.91
#